data_AF-A0A2N6FYH3-F1
#
_entry.id   AF-A0A2N6FYH3-F1
#
_cell.length_a   1.000
_cell.length_b   1.000
_cell.length_c   1.000
_cell.angle_alpha   90.00
_cell.angle_beta   90.00
_cell.angle_gamma   90.00
#
_symmetry.space_group_name_H-M   'P 1'
#
loop_
_entity.id
_entity.type
_entity.pdbx_description
1 polymer ?
#
loop_
_entity_poly.entity_id
_entity_poly.type
_entity_poly.pdbx_seq_one_letter_code
_entity_poly.pdbx_strand_id
1 'polypeptide(L)' 'MNMKKIRDMTLKERFDRRGFGVTAYARAYGVDASILSKVLQGQFDGSKGHRGGKTRIIILQLKNDKVWIGKLPWEK' A
#
# COMPACT_ATOMS: atom_id res chain seq x y z
N MET A 1 -15.56 10.21 -18.72
CA MET A 1 -15.32 9.57 -17.40
C MET A 1 -14.70 10.61 -16.48
N ASN A 2 -15.37 10.95 -15.38
CA ASN A 2 -14.84 11.92 -14.42
C ASN A 2 -13.76 11.22 -13.58
N MET A 3 -12.49 11.37 -13.96
CA MET A 3 -11.39 10.75 -13.23
C MET A 3 -11.26 11.47 -11.88
N LYS A 4 -11.60 10.78 -10.78
CA LYS A 4 -11.30 11.26 -9.42
C LYS A 4 -9.83 11.69 -9.38
N LYS A 5 -9.56 12.85 -8.78
CA LYS A 5 -8.17 13.30 -8.56
C LYS A 5 -7.49 12.26 -7.69
N ILE A 6 -6.21 11.97 -7.96
CA ILE A 6 -5.45 10.93 -7.27
C ILE A 6 -5.51 11.11 -5.74
N ARG A 7 -5.55 12.37 -5.27
CA ARG A 7 -5.64 12.71 -3.84
C ARG A 7 -6.93 12.20 -3.17
N ASP A 8 -8.04 12.14 -3.90
CA ASP A 8 -9.36 11.69 -3.42
C ASP A 8 -9.56 10.17 -3.56
N MET A 9 -8.61 9.48 -4.21
CA MET A 9 -8.63 8.03 -4.36
C MET A 9 -8.09 7.35 -3.09
N THR A 10 -8.73 6.26 -2.70
CA THR A 10 -8.25 5.32 -1.68
C THR A 10 -6.96 4.63 -2.15
N LEU A 11 -6.21 4.05 -1.20
CA LEU A 11 -4.97 3.34 -1.52
C LEU A 11 -5.22 2.15 -2.48
N LYS A 12 -6.33 1.43 -2.27
CA LYS A 12 -6.77 0.36 -3.16
C LYS A 12 -7.09 0.87 -4.57
N GLU A 13 -7.87 1.95 -4.71
CA GLU A 13 -8.17 2.50 -6.04
C GLU A 13 -6.90 2.94 -6.78
N ARG A 14 -5.90 3.49 -6.07
CA ARG A 14 -4.61 3.85 -6.67
C ARG A 14 -3.81 2.63 -7.10
N PHE A 15 -3.82 1.57 -6.30
CA PHE A 15 -3.18 0.31 -6.59
C PHE A 15 -3.80 -0.36 -7.83
N ASP A 16 -5.13 -0.42 -7.88
CA ASP A 16 -5.87 -1.00 -9.00
C ASP A 16 -5.69 -0.15 -10.28
N ARG A 17 -5.63 1.18 -10.17
CA ARG A 17 -5.33 2.09 -11.30
C ARG A 17 -3.93 1.89 -11.88
N ARG A 18 -2.98 1.39 -11.10
CA ARG A 18 -1.65 1.01 -11.60
C ARG A 18 -1.65 -0.33 -12.34
N GLY A 19 -2.77 -1.05 -12.35
CA GLY A 19 -2.87 -2.39 -12.93
C GLY A 19 -2.20 -3.45 -12.06
N PHE A 20 -1.96 -3.18 -10.78
CA PHE A 20 -1.33 -4.15 -9.89
C PHE A 20 -2.35 -5.16 -9.37
N GLY A 21 -1.97 -6.44 -9.38
CA GLY A 21 -2.71 -7.51 -8.72
C GLY A 21 -2.08 -7.88 -7.39
N VAL A 22 -2.87 -8.00 -6.32
CA VAL A 22 -2.38 -8.28 -4.95
C VAL A 22 -1.45 -9.51 -4.92
N THR A 23 -1.88 -10.63 -5.49
CA THR A 23 -1.08 -11.88 -5.50
C THR A 23 0.20 -11.76 -6.31
N ALA A 24 0.13 -11.12 -7.49
CA ALA A 24 1.28 -10.95 -8.37
C ALA A 24 2.31 -10.00 -7.76
N TYR A 25 1.85 -8.87 -7.22
CA TYR A 25 2.67 -7.88 -6.54
C TYR A 25 3.31 -8.47 -5.28
N ALA A 26 2.55 -9.23 -4.49
CA ALA A 26 3.06 -9.92 -3.32
C ALA A 26 4.21 -10.88 -3.64
N ARG A 27 4.05 -11.69 -4.71
CA ARG A 27 5.10 -12.60 -5.18
C ARG A 27 6.32 -11.87 -5.73
N ALA A 28 6.12 -10.83 -6.53
CA ALA A 28 7.20 -10.07 -7.16
C ALA A 28 8.14 -9.41 -6.12
N TYR A 29 7.57 -8.92 -5.02
CA TYR A 29 8.32 -8.22 -3.97
C TYR A 29 8.56 -9.07 -2.71
N GLY A 30 8.19 -10.37 -2.73
CA GLY A 30 8.37 -11.27 -1.59
C GLY A 30 7.61 -10.85 -0.32
N VAL A 31 6.48 -10.14 -0.48
CA VAL A 31 5.67 -9.66 0.64
C VAL A 31 4.44 -10.54 0.85
N ASP A 32 3.87 -10.49 2.06
CA ASP A 32 2.68 -11.26 2.40
C ASP A 32 1.42 -10.64 1.78
N ALA A 33 0.71 -11.39 0.95
CA ALA A 33 -0.50 -10.93 0.26
C ALA A 33 -1.64 -10.56 1.23
N SER A 34 -1.74 -11.23 2.38
CA SER A 34 -2.74 -10.90 3.41
C SER A 34 -2.43 -9.56 4.05
N ILE A 35 -1.16 -9.30 4.38
CA ILE A 35 -0.72 -8.01 4.91
C ILE A 35 -0.93 -6.91 3.86
N LEU A 36 -0.59 -7.16 2.59
CA LEU A 36 -0.81 -6.19 1.51
C LEU A 36 -2.28 -5.81 1.38
N SER A 37 -3.20 -6.79 1.37
CA SER A 37 -4.64 -6.50 1.34
C SER A 37 -5.09 -5.64 2.52
N LYS A 38 -4.61 -5.93 3.74
CA LYS A 38 -4.93 -5.14 4.93
C LYS A 38 -4.36 -3.72 4.88
N VAL A 39 -3.18 -3.54 4.29
CA VAL A 39 -2.61 -2.22 4.02
C VAL A 39 -3.47 -1.45 3.00
N LEU A 40 -3.85 -2.09 1.89
CA LEU A 40 -4.69 -1.47 0.85
C LEU A 40 -6.07 -1.06 1.37
N GLN A 41 -6.60 -1.79 2.35
CA GLN A 41 -7.84 -1.47 3.06
C GLN A 41 -7.67 -0.41 4.17
N GLY A 42 -6.45 0.04 4.45
CA GLY A 42 -6.16 1.00 5.52
C GLY A 42 -6.20 0.41 6.94
N GLN A 43 -6.27 -0.92 7.08
CA GLN A 43 -6.26 -1.58 8.39
C GLN A 43 -4.87 -1.63 9.02
N PHE A 44 -3.82 -1.67 8.18
CA PHE A 44 -2.42 -1.67 8.60
C PHE A 44 -1.69 -0.48 8.02
N ASP A 45 -1.02 0.27 8.89
CA ASP A 45 -0.31 1.50 8.56
C ASP A 45 1.18 1.47 8.98
N GLY A 46 1.64 0.36 9.55
CA GLY A 46 3.03 0.20 10.02
C GLY A 46 3.34 0.91 11.34
N SER A 47 2.34 1.54 11.97
CA SER A 47 2.37 1.97 13.37
C SER A 47 2.07 0.76 14.30
N LYS A 48 2.44 0.83 15.58
CA LYS A 48 2.77 -0.29 16.49
C LYS A 48 1.85 -1.55 16.43
N GLY A 49 2.45 -2.73 16.30
CA GLY A 49 1.82 -4.07 16.42
C GLY A 49 2.64 -5.16 15.69
N HIS A 50 2.54 -6.43 16.12
CA HIS A 50 3.39 -7.64 15.87
C HIS A 50 3.90 -7.95 14.42
N ARG A 51 3.64 -7.10 13.41
CA ARG A 51 4.08 -7.27 12.00
C ARG A 51 4.67 -5.99 11.38
N GLY A 52 5.02 -5.00 12.19
CA GLY A 52 5.49 -3.68 11.73
C GLY A 52 6.62 -3.73 10.69
N GLY A 53 7.56 -4.67 10.77
CA GLY A 53 8.63 -4.82 9.79
C GLY A 53 8.11 -5.12 8.37
N LYS A 54 7.31 -6.17 8.21
CA LYS A 54 6.77 -6.60 6.90
C LYS A 54 5.78 -5.56 6.34
N THR A 55 4.95 -4.97 7.19
CA THR A 55 4.02 -3.91 6.79
C THR A 55 4.76 -2.67 6.29
N ARG A 56 5.84 -2.26 6.97
CA ARG A 56 6.67 -1.11 6.53
C ARG A 56 7.32 -1.36 5.18
N ILE A 57 7.85 -2.57 4.93
CA ILE A 57 8.41 -2.94 3.63
C ILE A 57 7.35 -2.80 2.52
N ILE A 58 6.14 -3.30 2.74
CA ILE A 58 5.03 -3.16 1.78
C ILE A 58 4.73 -1.69 1.50
N ILE A 59 4.56 -0.88 2.55
CA ILE A 59 4.21 0.53 2.39
C ILE A 59 5.35 1.33 1.74
N LEU A 60 6.62 1.00 2.02
CA LEU A 60 7.78 1.59 1.34
C LEU A 60 7.75 1.27 -0.15
N GLN A 61 7.47 0.03 -0.52
CA GLN A 61 7.36 -0.38 -1.93
C GLN A 61 6.19 0.34 -2.62
N LEU A 62 5.03 0.44 -1.95
CA LEU A 62 3.90 1.22 -2.45
C LEU A 62 4.23 2.71 -2.61
N LYS A 63 5.09 3.29 -1.78
CA LYS A 63 5.57 4.69 -1.91
C LYS A 63 6.51 4.83 -3.11
N ASN A 64 7.44 3.89 -3.32
CA ASN A 64 8.29 3.85 -4.50
C ASN A 64 7.48 3.75 -5.80
N ASP A 65 6.40 2.96 -5.79
CA ASP A 65 5.47 2.80 -6.92
C ASP A 65 4.47 3.96 -7.05
N LYS A 66 4.60 5.00 -6.22
CA LYS A 66 3.73 6.19 -6.17
C LYS A 66 2.24 5.84 -5.96
N VAL A 67 1.96 4.72 -5.31
CA VAL A 67 0.61 4.32 -4.84
C VAL A 67 0.33 4.97 -3.49
N TRP A 68 1.31 4.89 -2.58
CA TRP A 68 1.30 5.65 -1.34
C TRP A 68 1.71 7.09 -1.61
N ILE A 69 0.94 8.05 -1.08
CA ILE A 69 1.18 9.48 -1.27
C ILE A 69 1.13 10.17 0.09
N GLY A 70 2.15 10.95 0.39
CA GLY A 70 2.30 11.66 1.66
C GLY A 70 3.38 11.06 2.55
N LYS A 71 3.44 11.57 3.78
CA LYS A 71 4.38 11.09 4.80
C LYS A 71 4.04 9.67 5.22
N LEU A 72 5.05 8.89 5.59
CA LEU A 72 4.83 7.58 6.20
C LEU A 72 4.39 7.76 7.66
N PRO A 73 3.53 6.89 8.19
CA PRO A 73 3.01 7.03 9.56
C PRO A 73 4.09 6.99 10.67
N TRP A 74 5.28 6.50 10.34
CA TRP A 74 6.43 6.42 11.24
C TRP A 74 7.55 7.42 10.92
N GLU A 75 7.43 8.21 9.84
CA GLU A 75 8.33 9.34 9.58
C GLU A 75 7.86 10.51 10.47
N LYS A 76 8.57 10.74 11.59
CA LYS A 76 8.38 11.93 12.44
C LYS A 76 8.80 13.20 11.71
#